data_AF-A0A2I1H8A8-F1
#
_entry.id   AF-A0A2I1H8A8-F1
#
_cell.length_a   1.000
_cell.length_b   1.000
_cell.length_c   1.000
_cell.angle_alpha   90.00
_cell.angle_beta   90.00
_cell.angle_gamma   90.00
#
_symmetry.space_group_name_H-M   'P 1'
#
loop_
_entity.id
_entity.type
_entity.pdbx_description
1 polymer ?
#
loop_
_entity_poly.entity_id
_entity_poly.type
_entity_poly.pdbx_seq_one_letter_code
_entity_poly.pdbx_strand_id
1 'polypeptide(L)'
;GLTRHLNIVKKYNISRSDLDILPENTIQQFKSILVHYIRKKLPRSYKQLGKQTVSVPATESQFYAVFKNHIHYYSARRGFYKCMFRGVSANQILANILDMQEWAVKFYEQQQRTYIVLCDDANIGSDDENPILRATKKCKSKYKRGQLVVEWKQQKNIDFNGNLTQAGHIYFHFFNSQAMIQ
;
A
#
# COMPACT_ATOMS: atom_id res chain seq x y z
N GLY A 1 9.48 -16.72 18.88
CA GLY A 1 10.57 -17.13 17.98
C GLY A 1 10.19 -16.96 16.54
N LEU A 2 11.14 -16.60 15.68
CA LEU A 2 10.98 -16.32 14.24
C LEU A 2 10.21 -17.42 13.48
N THR A 3 10.48 -18.70 13.77
CA THR A 3 9.77 -19.85 13.16
C THR A 3 8.27 -19.81 13.39
N ARG A 4 7.83 -19.47 14.61
CA ARG A 4 6.40 -19.32 14.94
C ARG A 4 5.78 -18.19 14.12
N HIS A 5 6.49 -17.09 13.93
CA HIS A 5 6.03 -15.97 13.11
C HIS A 5 5.89 -16.37 11.63
N LEU A 6 6.90 -17.03 11.06
CA LEU A 6 6.86 -17.50 9.67
C LEU A 6 5.71 -18.50 9.43
N ASN A 7 5.49 -19.43 10.35
CA ASN A 7 4.38 -20.38 10.27
C ASN A 7 3.02 -19.68 10.33
N ILE A 8 2.88 -18.61 11.13
CA ILE A 8 1.67 -17.81 11.20
C ILE A 8 1.44 -17.05 9.87
N VAL A 9 2.47 -16.42 9.31
CA VAL A 9 2.39 -15.73 8.02
C VAL A 9 1.99 -16.68 6.89
N LYS A 10 2.58 -17.88 6.87
CA LYS A 10 2.19 -18.94 5.92
C LYS A 10 0.70 -19.27 6.03
N LYS A 11 0.17 -19.42 7.25
CA LYS A 11 -1.27 -19.70 7.48
C LYS A 11 -2.19 -18.64 6.90
N TYR A 12 -1.79 -17.36 6.89
CA TYR A 12 -2.61 -16.29 6.31
C TYR A 12 -2.74 -16.35 4.79
N ASN A 13 -1.84 -17.08 4.12
CA ASN A 13 -1.79 -17.19 2.67
C ASN A 13 -2.23 -18.59 2.17
N ILE A 14 -2.76 -19.43 3.07
CA ILE A 14 -3.45 -20.66 2.67
C ILE A 14 -4.78 -20.28 2.03
N SER A 15 -5.16 -21.02 0.99
CA SER A 15 -6.42 -20.81 0.27
C SER A 15 -7.61 -20.75 1.23
N ARG A 16 -8.48 -19.77 1.00
CA ARG A 16 -9.68 -19.48 1.79
C ARG A 16 -10.90 -19.96 1.01
N SER A 17 -11.49 -21.07 1.43
CA SER A 17 -12.66 -21.65 0.75
C SER A 17 -13.95 -20.85 0.93
N ASP A 18 -13.97 -19.93 1.89
CA ASP A 18 -15.11 -19.07 2.21
C ASP A 18 -15.14 -17.74 1.43
N LEU A 19 -14.11 -17.47 0.62
CA LEU A 19 -14.06 -16.29 -0.24
C LEU A 19 -14.48 -16.63 -1.66
N ASP A 20 -15.12 -15.69 -2.33
CA ASP A 20 -15.55 -15.87 -3.72
C ASP A 20 -14.34 -16.03 -4.64
N ILE A 21 -14.43 -17.00 -5.54
CA ILE A 21 -13.47 -17.15 -6.62
C ILE A 21 -13.84 -16.13 -7.71
N LEU A 22 -12.97 -15.14 -7.91
CA LEU A 22 -13.18 -14.11 -8.90
C LEU A 22 -12.62 -14.53 -10.28
N PRO A 23 -13.33 -14.24 -11.39
CA PRO A 23 -12.78 -14.43 -12.72
C PRO A 23 -11.51 -13.60 -12.94
N GLU A 24 -10.55 -14.12 -13.73
CA GLU A 24 -9.26 -13.45 -13.97
C GLU A 24 -9.43 -12.03 -14.51
N ASN A 25 -10.35 -11.83 -15.47
CA ASN A 25 -10.63 -10.50 -16.03
C ASN A 25 -11.11 -9.51 -14.94
N THR A 26 -11.92 -9.96 -13.99
CA THR A 26 -12.37 -9.11 -12.87
C THR A 26 -11.20 -8.72 -11.97
N ILE A 27 -10.26 -9.63 -11.73
CA ILE A 27 -9.04 -9.36 -10.96
C ILE A 27 -8.18 -8.33 -11.70
N GLN A 28 -7.96 -8.50 -13.01
CA GLN A 28 -7.18 -7.58 -13.85
C GLN A 28 -7.79 -6.17 -13.90
N GLN A 29 -9.10 -6.06 -14.09
CA GLN A 29 -9.82 -4.79 -14.01
C GLN A 29 -9.66 -4.13 -12.65
N PHE A 30 -9.78 -4.92 -11.57
CA PHE A 30 -9.60 -4.41 -10.22
C PHE A 30 -8.16 -3.92 -9.97
N LYS A 31 -7.12 -4.64 -10.41
CA LYS A 31 -5.72 -4.17 -10.37
C LYS A 31 -5.56 -2.81 -11.06
N SER A 32 -6.15 -2.65 -12.24
CA SER A 32 -6.15 -1.37 -12.98
C SER A 32 -6.82 -0.24 -12.19
N ILE A 33 -7.94 -0.51 -11.51
CA ILE A 33 -8.60 0.44 -10.60
C ILE A 33 -7.65 0.84 -9.46
N LEU A 34 -6.98 -0.11 -8.82
CA LEU A 34 -6.02 0.19 -7.74
C LEU A 34 -4.91 1.14 -8.22
N VAL A 35 -4.30 0.84 -9.38
CA VAL A 35 -3.24 1.68 -9.95
C VAL A 35 -3.77 3.08 -10.27
N HIS A 36 -4.98 3.20 -10.83
CA HIS A 36 -5.59 4.50 -11.11
C HIS A 36 -5.68 5.37 -9.84
N TYR A 37 -6.21 4.81 -8.75
CA TYR A 37 -6.36 5.53 -7.47
C TYR A 37 -5.01 5.88 -6.84
N ILE A 38 -4.02 4.99 -6.95
CA ILE A 38 -2.64 5.26 -6.50
C ILE A 38 -2.06 6.45 -7.27
N ARG A 39 -2.12 6.43 -8.61
CA ARG A 39 -1.57 7.50 -9.47
C ARG A 39 -2.33 8.81 -9.32
N LYS A 40 -3.62 8.79 -8.96
CA LYS A 40 -4.38 10.00 -8.59
C LYS A 40 -3.79 10.68 -7.35
N LYS A 41 -3.11 9.94 -6.48
CA LYS A 41 -2.43 10.43 -5.27
C LYS A 41 -0.92 10.64 -5.45
N LEU A 42 -0.48 10.71 -6.71
CA LEU A 42 0.81 11.27 -7.10
C LEU A 42 0.53 12.68 -7.65
N PRO A 43 0.87 13.75 -6.90
CA PRO A 43 0.61 15.13 -7.27
C PRO A 43 1.76 15.73 -8.08
N ARG A 44 1.47 16.79 -8.83
CA ARG A 44 2.49 17.60 -9.52
C ARG A 44 3.16 18.62 -8.58
N SER A 45 2.45 19.06 -7.54
CA SER A 45 2.92 20.11 -6.64
C SER A 45 3.80 19.57 -5.52
N TYR A 46 4.97 20.19 -5.32
CA TYR A 46 5.87 19.93 -4.20
C TYR A 46 5.19 20.07 -2.82
N LYS A 47 4.16 20.94 -2.69
CA LYS A 47 3.40 21.15 -1.46
C LYS A 47 2.63 19.90 -0.99
N GLN A 48 2.39 18.95 -1.90
CA GLN A 48 1.63 17.74 -1.64
C GLN A 48 2.52 16.49 -1.52
N LEU A 49 3.85 16.66 -1.43
CA LEU A 49 4.79 15.57 -1.25
C LEU A 49 4.82 15.05 0.20
N GLY A 50 5.33 13.83 0.36
CA GLY A 50 5.44 13.14 1.64
C GLY A 50 4.39 12.04 1.78
N LYS A 51 3.86 11.89 2.99
CA LYS A 51 2.98 10.77 3.34
C LYS A 51 1.64 10.87 2.61
N GLN A 52 1.31 9.83 1.85
CA GLN A 52 0.04 9.67 1.15
C GLN A 52 -0.80 8.56 1.79
N THR A 53 -2.12 8.71 1.66
CA THR A 53 -3.07 7.62 1.94
C THR A 53 -4.14 7.61 0.86
N VAL A 54 -4.38 6.42 0.31
CA VAL A 54 -5.39 6.16 -0.71
C VAL A 54 -6.38 5.15 -0.14
N SER A 55 -7.67 5.38 -0.37
CA SER A 55 -8.73 4.45 0.01
C SER A 55 -9.52 4.08 -1.24
N VAL A 56 -9.79 2.79 -1.44
CA VAL A 56 -10.62 2.28 -2.54
C VAL A 56 -11.65 1.31 -1.94
N PRO A 57 -12.94 1.42 -2.28
CA PRO A 57 -13.92 0.40 -1.92
C PRO A 57 -13.54 -0.94 -2.54
N ALA A 58 -13.54 -2.01 -1.75
CA ALA A 58 -13.15 -3.33 -2.23
C ALA A 58 -13.72 -4.43 -1.33
N THR A 59 -14.22 -5.51 -1.92
CA THR A 59 -14.63 -6.70 -1.16
C THR A 59 -13.41 -7.44 -0.58
N GLU A 60 -13.64 -8.33 0.38
CA GLU A 60 -12.58 -9.18 0.92
C GLU A 60 -12.00 -10.10 -0.16
N SER A 61 -12.87 -10.69 -1.00
CA SER A 61 -12.51 -11.53 -2.14
C SER A 61 -11.61 -10.79 -3.14
N GLN A 62 -11.94 -9.52 -3.46
CA GLN A 62 -11.11 -8.69 -4.35
C GLN A 62 -9.72 -8.42 -3.77
N PHE A 63 -9.63 -8.06 -2.49
CA PHE A 63 -8.35 -7.87 -1.82
C PHE A 63 -7.53 -9.15 -1.80
N TYR A 64 -8.13 -10.26 -1.37
CA TYR A 64 -7.45 -11.53 -1.25
C TYR A 64 -6.97 -12.05 -2.60
N ALA A 65 -7.80 -11.95 -3.66
CA ALA A 65 -7.42 -12.39 -5.00
C ALA A 65 -6.15 -11.70 -5.52
N VAL A 66 -5.98 -10.40 -5.25
CA VAL A 66 -4.81 -9.61 -5.67
C VAL A 66 -3.60 -9.84 -4.76
N PHE A 67 -3.79 -9.85 -3.44
CA PHE A 67 -2.68 -9.83 -2.47
C PHE A 67 -2.38 -11.18 -1.80
N LYS A 68 -3.06 -12.26 -2.19
CA LYS A 68 -2.69 -13.62 -1.76
C LYS A 68 -1.20 -13.87 -1.98
N ASN A 69 -0.60 -14.67 -1.09
CA ASN A 69 0.85 -14.91 -0.99
C ASN A 69 1.69 -13.73 -0.44
N HIS A 70 1.09 -12.55 -0.24
CA HIS A 70 1.78 -11.38 0.30
C HIS A 70 1.16 -10.84 1.60
N ILE A 71 0.21 -11.58 2.20
CA ILE A 71 -0.44 -11.19 3.46
C ILE A 71 0.52 -11.43 4.61
N HIS A 72 0.81 -10.37 5.37
CA HIS A 72 1.69 -10.42 6.53
C HIS A 72 0.91 -10.57 7.85
N TYR A 73 -0.35 -10.13 7.86
CA TYR A 73 -1.22 -10.24 9.02
C TYR A 73 -2.68 -10.30 8.58
N TYR A 74 -3.44 -11.19 9.23
CA TYR A 74 -4.89 -11.30 9.08
C TYR A 74 -5.58 -11.46 10.44
N SER A 75 -6.75 -10.87 10.59
CA SER A 75 -7.62 -11.05 11.75
C SER A 75 -9.08 -11.18 11.30
N ALA A 76 -9.60 -12.41 11.36
CA ALA A 76 -11.01 -12.72 11.07
C ALA A 76 -11.97 -11.91 11.97
N ARG A 77 -11.73 -11.92 13.28
CA ARG A 77 -12.55 -11.17 14.26
C ARG A 77 -12.65 -9.68 13.96
N ARG A 78 -11.58 -9.07 13.41
CA ARG A 78 -11.52 -7.64 13.13
C ARG A 78 -11.83 -7.30 11.67
N GLY A 79 -12.04 -8.29 10.80
CA GLY A 79 -12.16 -8.08 9.35
C GLY A 79 -10.98 -7.27 8.80
N PHE A 80 -9.75 -7.69 9.11
CA PHE A 80 -8.55 -6.90 8.83
C PHE A 80 -7.45 -7.73 8.16
N TYR A 81 -6.89 -7.22 7.06
CA TYR A 81 -5.67 -7.73 6.44
C TYR A 81 -4.60 -6.65 6.37
N LYS A 82 -3.34 -7.08 6.33
CA LYS A 82 -2.20 -6.19 6.13
C LYS A 82 -1.09 -6.86 5.33
N CYS A 83 -0.62 -6.16 4.31
CA CYS A 83 0.57 -6.46 3.53
C CYS A 83 1.61 -5.34 3.71
N MET A 84 2.89 -5.68 3.76
CA MET A 84 3.98 -4.74 3.93
C MET A 84 5.05 -4.98 2.87
N PHE A 85 5.34 -3.96 2.06
CA PHE A 85 6.33 -4.00 0.99
C PHE A 85 7.41 -2.96 1.28
N ARG A 86 8.67 -3.37 1.29
CA ARG A 86 9.82 -2.52 1.58
C ARG A 86 11.10 -3.09 0.97
N GLY A 87 12.08 -2.23 0.71
CA GLY A 87 13.39 -2.61 0.19
C GLY A 87 13.43 -2.71 -1.33
N VAL A 88 14.61 -3.05 -1.87
CA VAL A 88 14.93 -2.97 -3.30
C VAL A 88 14.01 -3.79 -4.21
N SER A 89 13.52 -4.94 -3.74
CA SER A 89 12.62 -5.82 -4.51
C SER A 89 11.15 -5.43 -4.43
N ALA A 90 10.77 -4.48 -3.56
CA ALA A 90 9.38 -4.13 -3.33
C ALA A 90 8.69 -3.59 -4.58
N ASN A 91 9.40 -2.79 -5.38
CA ASN A 91 8.85 -2.25 -6.63
C ASN A 91 8.51 -3.36 -7.62
N GLN A 92 9.43 -4.32 -7.82
CA GLN A 92 9.21 -5.43 -8.74
C GLN A 92 8.08 -6.36 -8.27
N ILE A 93 8.03 -6.66 -6.97
CA ILE A 93 6.96 -7.48 -6.41
C ILE A 93 5.60 -6.82 -6.65
N LEU A 94 5.48 -5.52 -6.37
CA LEU A 94 4.24 -4.78 -6.58
C LEU A 94 3.89 -4.63 -8.06
N ALA A 95 4.87 -4.46 -8.93
CA ALA A 95 4.66 -4.44 -10.37
C ALA A 95 4.06 -5.76 -10.87
N ASN A 96 4.55 -6.89 -10.36
CA ASN A 96 4.02 -8.22 -10.68
C ASN A 96 2.62 -8.44 -10.09
N ILE A 97 2.37 -8.00 -8.85
CA ILE A 97 1.04 -8.10 -8.21
C ILE A 97 0.01 -7.29 -8.99
N LEU A 98 0.34 -6.05 -9.35
CA LEU A 98 -0.56 -5.11 -10.01
C LEU A 98 -0.58 -5.26 -11.54
N ASP A 99 0.29 -6.11 -12.08
CA ASP A 99 0.46 -6.35 -13.52
C ASP A 99 0.74 -5.05 -14.31
N MET A 100 1.60 -4.19 -13.74
CA MET A 100 1.98 -2.92 -14.36
C MET A 100 3.36 -2.47 -13.88
N GLN A 101 4.34 -2.34 -14.78
CA GLN A 101 5.73 -2.01 -14.43
C GLN A 101 5.88 -0.61 -13.84
N GLU A 102 5.21 0.39 -14.40
CA GLU A 102 5.31 1.80 -13.98
C GLU A 102 4.17 2.24 -13.04
N TRP A 103 3.58 1.30 -12.31
CA TRP A 103 2.46 1.56 -11.41
C TRP A 103 2.76 2.65 -10.35
N ALA A 104 4.03 2.72 -9.93
CA ALA A 104 4.52 3.61 -8.89
C ALA A 104 4.88 5.02 -9.37
N VAL A 105 4.79 5.31 -10.68
CA VAL A 105 5.29 6.55 -11.28
C VAL A 105 4.19 7.27 -12.06
N LYS A 106 4.18 8.60 -11.94
CA LYS A 106 3.37 9.48 -12.76
C LYS A 106 4.25 10.54 -13.40
N PHE A 107 4.21 10.58 -14.72
CA PHE A 107 4.92 11.53 -15.56
C PHE A 107 4.05 12.77 -15.80
N TYR A 108 4.71 13.91 -15.88
CA TYR A 108 4.12 15.18 -16.24
C TYR A 108 4.90 15.78 -17.41
N GLU A 109 4.29 16.77 -18.04
CA GLU A 109 4.98 17.67 -18.97
C GLU A 109 6.20 18.30 -18.29
N GLN A 110 7.21 18.68 -19.09
CA GLN A 110 8.48 19.26 -18.63
C GLN A 110 9.43 18.26 -17.93
N GLN A 111 9.39 16.98 -18.35
CA GLN A 111 10.29 15.94 -17.84
C GLN A 111 10.18 15.74 -16.32
N GLN A 112 9.09 16.17 -15.68
CA GLN A 112 8.89 15.97 -14.24
C GLN A 112 8.20 14.63 -13.99
N ARG A 113 8.65 13.90 -12.95
CA ARG A 113 7.95 12.70 -12.46
C ARG A 113 7.73 12.74 -10.96
N THR A 114 6.60 12.20 -10.53
CA THR A 114 6.32 11.90 -9.12
C THR A 114 6.28 10.39 -8.97
N TYR A 115 6.95 9.85 -7.94
CA TYR A 115 7.08 8.42 -7.73
C TYR A 115 6.90 8.04 -6.26
N ILE A 116 6.58 6.77 -6.01
CA ILE A 116 6.47 6.20 -4.67
C ILE A 116 7.85 5.79 -4.14
N VAL A 117 8.16 6.17 -2.90
CA VAL A 117 9.41 5.82 -2.22
C VAL A 117 9.26 4.47 -1.50
N LEU A 118 9.88 3.43 -2.06
CA LEU A 118 9.84 2.04 -1.55
C LEU A 118 11.16 1.56 -0.92
N CYS A 119 12.21 2.35 -1.04
CA CYS A 119 13.50 2.17 -0.38
C CYS A 119 13.96 3.55 0.07
N ASP A 120 14.48 3.67 1.30
CA ASP A 120 15.18 4.88 1.72
C ASP A 120 16.67 4.64 1.51
N ASP A 121 17.28 5.43 0.61
CA ASP A 121 18.73 5.41 0.34
C ASP A 121 19.55 6.05 1.47
N ALA A 122 18.91 6.48 2.57
CA ALA A 122 19.54 7.12 3.73
C ALA A 122 20.50 6.21 4.54
N ASN A 123 20.82 5.02 4.04
CA ASN A 123 21.92 4.18 4.55
C ASN A 123 23.17 4.21 3.64
N ILE A 124 23.20 5.03 2.59
CA ILE A 124 24.43 5.38 1.89
C ILE A 124 24.93 6.67 2.54
N GLY A 125 25.97 6.54 3.35
CA GLY A 125 26.45 7.60 4.26
C GLY A 125 26.74 8.93 3.56
N SER A 126 26.25 10.00 4.17
CA SER A 126 26.84 11.33 4.07
C SER A 126 26.62 12.03 5.41
N ASP A 127 27.73 12.28 6.12
CA ASP A 127 27.83 12.83 7.47
C ASP A 127 27.41 14.32 7.60
N ASP A 128 26.59 14.85 6.70
CA ASP A 128 26.12 16.24 6.71
C ASP A 128 24.58 16.32 6.82
N GLU A 129 24.02 15.92 7.97
CA GLU A 129 22.60 16.15 8.24
C GLU A 129 22.33 17.51 8.92
N ASN A 130 21.58 18.35 8.21
CA ASN A 130 21.02 19.63 8.64
C ASN A 130 20.21 19.53 9.96
N PRO A 131 20.45 20.38 10.98
CA PRO A 131 19.77 20.33 12.28
C PRO A 131 18.24 20.39 12.25
N ILE A 132 17.65 20.96 11.20
CA ILE A 132 16.19 21.10 11.04
C ILE A 132 15.52 19.72 10.79
N LEU A 133 16.23 18.76 10.18
CA LEU A 133 15.74 17.39 9.98
C LEU A 133 15.72 16.56 11.28
N ARG A 134 16.47 16.96 12.32
CA ARG A 134 16.43 16.29 13.64
C ARG A 134 15.13 16.58 14.38
N ALA A 135 14.56 17.78 14.24
CA ALA A 135 13.36 18.19 14.98
C ALA A 135 12.09 17.45 14.55
N THR A 136 12.01 16.95 13.31
CA THR A 136 10.85 16.22 12.78
C THR A 136 10.89 14.71 13.03
N LYS A 137 12.02 14.15 13.51
CA LYS A 137 12.20 12.71 13.81
C LYS A 137 11.47 12.21 15.07
N LYS A 138 10.66 13.05 15.75
CA LYS A 138 9.83 12.65 16.91
C LYS A 138 8.33 12.45 16.60
N CYS A 139 7.93 12.28 15.34
CA CYS A 139 6.60 11.73 15.05
C CYS A 139 6.72 10.21 14.86
N LYS A 140 6.26 9.43 15.84
CA LYS A 140 6.13 7.95 15.73
C LYS A 140 5.05 7.61 14.69
N SER A 141 5.31 7.88 13.42
CA SER A 141 4.41 7.49 12.34
C SER A 141 4.31 5.96 12.31
N LYS A 142 3.08 5.44 12.31
CA LYS A 142 2.79 4.00 12.15
C LYS A 142 3.47 3.40 10.90
N TYR A 143 3.77 4.23 9.90
CA TYR A 143 4.37 3.83 8.63
C TYR A 143 5.67 4.61 8.41
N LYS A 144 6.73 3.88 8.06
CA LYS A 144 8.05 4.45 7.78
C LYS A 144 8.13 4.89 6.31
N ARG A 145 8.98 5.87 6.03
CA ARG A 145 9.40 6.16 4.65
C ARG A 145 10.21 4.96 4.12
N GLY A 146 10.20 4.74 2.80
CA GLY A 146 10.74 3.53 2.18
C GLY A 146 9.88 2.28 2.41
N GLN A 147 8.60 2.44 2.74
CA GLN A 147 7.66 1.33 2.90
C GLN A 147 6.31 1.69 2.28
N LEU A 148 5.71 0.70 1.60
CA LEU A 148 4.30 0.71 1.25
C LEU A 148 3.55 -0.31 2.10
N VAL A 149 2.49 0.14 2.75
CA VAL A 149 1.59 -0.72 3.52
C VAL A 149 0.22 -0.74 2.86
N VAL A 150 -0.27 -1.95 2.61
CA VAL A 150 -1.64 -2.18 2.13
C VAL A 150 -2.44 -2.77 3.27
N GLU A 151 -3.55 -2.15 3.65
CA GLU A 151 -4.48 -2.69 4.64
C GLU A 151 -5.84 -2.89 3.98
N TRP A 152 -6.54 -3.98 4.31
CA TRP A 152 -7.98 -4.08 4.04
C TRP A 152 -8.74 -4.10 5.36
N LYS A 153 -9.86 -3.38 5.42
CA LYS A 153 -10.71 -3.29 6.60
C LYS A 153 -12.17 -3.40 6.21
N GLN A 154 -12.90 -4.25 6.92
CA GLN A 154 -14.34 -4.16 6.98
C GLN A 154 -14.72 -3.00 7.90
N GLN A 155 -15.34 -1.96 7.33
CA GLN A 155 -15.96 -0.90 8.09
C GLN A 155 -17.39 -1.26 8.44
N LYS A 156 -17.82 -0.90 9.65
CA LYS A 156 -19.20 -1.02 10.11
C LYS A 156 -19.62 0.34 10.62
N ASN A 157 -20.79 0.81 10.20
CA ASN A 157 -21.37 2.05 10.67
C ASN A 157 -22.81 1.80 11.09
N ILE A 158 -23.18 2.31 12.26
CA ILE A 158 -24.54 2.25 12.79
C ILE A 158 -25.00 3.70 12.87
N ASP A 159 -26.04 4.04 12.13
CA ASP A 159 -26.61 5.38 12.20
C ASP A 159 -27.43 5.58 13.48
N PHE A 160 -27.88 6.81 13.70
CA PHE A 160 -28.68 7.17 14.87
C PHE A 160 -29.98 6.35 15.00
N ASN A 161 -30.53 5.89 13.87
CA ASN A 161 -31.75 5.08 13.82
C ASN A 161 -31.48 3.59 14.02
N GLY A 162 -30.22 3.19 14.23
CA GLY A 162 -29.82 1.80 14.40
C GLY A 162 -29.60 1.03 13.08
N ASN A 163 -29.64 1.69 11.93
CA ASN A 163 -29.36 1.02 10.65
C ASN A 163 -27.87 0.68 10.54
N LEU A 164 -27.57 -0.60 10.35
CA LEU A 164 -26.21 -1.10 10.20
C LEU A 164 -25.82 -1.17 8.72
N THR A 165 -24.73 -0.49 8.37
CA THR A 165 -24.07 -0.61 7.08
C THR A 165 -22.68 -1.23 7.24
N GLN A 166 -22.26 -2.03 6.26
CA GLN A 166 -20.93 -2.63 6.24
C GLN A 166 -20.30 -2.50 4.86
N ALA A 167 -19.02 -2.14 4.81
CA ALA A 167 -18.29 -2.00 3.55
C ALA A 167 -16.80 -2.29 3.72
N GLY A 168 -16.23 -3.07 2.79
CA GLY A 168 -14.79 -3.33 2.72
C GLY A 168 -14.06 -2.18 2.02
N HIS A 169 -12.90 -1.81 2.57
CA HIS A 169 -12.02 -0.80 1.98
C HIS A 169 -10.57 -1.25 2.01
N ILE A 170 -9.86 -1.03 0.91
CA ILE A 170 -8.41 -1.16 0.83
C ILE A 170 -7.76 0.21 1.01
N TYR A 171 -6.69 0.24 1.80
CA TYR A 171 -5.89 1.42 2.10
C TYR A 171 -4.46 1.22 1.66
N PHE A 172 -3.94 2.16 0.88
CA PHE A 172 -2.51 2.24 0.57
C PHE A 172 -1.90 3.38 1.37
N HIS A 173 -0.85 3.07 2.14
CA HIS A 173 -0.07 4.06 2.87
C HIS A 173 1.36 4.02 2.33
N PHE A 174 1.84 5.15 1.81
CA PHE A 174 3.17 5.26 1.22
C PHE A 174 3.69 6.70 1.31
N PHE A 175 4.94 6.91 0.92
CA PHE A 175 5.53 8.24 0.72
C PHE A 175 5.78 8.46 -0.77
N ASN A 176 5.62 9.69 -1.23
CA ASN A 176 5.98 10.07 -2.60
C ASN A 176 7.12 11.11 -2.61
N SER A 177 7.82 11.17 -3.74
CA SER A 177 8.87 12.15 -4.03
C SER A 177 8.83 12.53 -5.51
N GLN A 178 9.63 13.53 -5.90
CA GLN A 178 9.69 14.06 -7.25
C GLN A 178 11.12 14.12 -7.76
N ALA A 179 11.27 13.98 -9.07
CA ALA A 179 12.53 14.13 -9.78
C ALA A 179 12.28 14.71 -11.18
N MET A 180 13.30 15.37 -11.72
CA MET A 180 13.37 15.72 -13.14
C MET A 180 14.03 14.54 -13.88
N ILE A 181 13.55 14.24 -15.08
CA ILE A 181 14.12 13.25 -15.99
C ILE A 181 15.18 14.00 -16.79
N GLN A 182 16.44 13.57 -16.65
CA GLN A 182 17.55 14.09 -17.45
C GLN A 182 17.52 13.46 -18.85
#